data_AF-A0A1H3NZN0-F1
#
_entry.id   AF-A0A1H3NZN0-F1
#
_cell.length_a   1.000
_cell.length_b   1.000
_cell.length_c   1.000
_cell.angle_alpha   90.00
_cell.angle_beta   90.00
_cell.angle_gamma   90.00
#
_symmetry.space_group_name_H-M   'P 1'
#
loop_
_entity.id
_entity.type
_entity.pdbx_description
1 polymer ?
#
loop_
_entity_poly.entity_id
_entity_poly.type
_entity_poly.pdbx_seq_one_letter_code
_entity_poly.pdbx_strand_id
1 'polypeptide(L)'
;MKHRIKQFILSACSLALLSSFNFASADTASDAETLLNWAENTYPEFFPSHQATQSIEPWLFRYYPEAGIYAGVNKTDNGIYVLGGPWGNNPTFIDSLPNMITHIVNLGGNGSIPACNTANVPAGLVFTQSGNVVNVTTNGQCIPLPTNPNLCEAPQQASATGISLLTTSNVTSSEIRGITIDLPGIPNPFQSFANDSLNGKHCTINAPRESANLTVHSDVCYDMTSAFEGQLQGVPGITVNPPITMAAKNTITSQTVADCFATDANSIYDAFTNEVWIKKNGDFVKVSN
;
A
#
# COMPACT_ATOMS: atom_id res chain seq x y z
N MET A 1 -36.11 16.31 47.30
CA MET A 1 -35.61 17.25 46.25
C MET A 1 -34.31 17.98 46.60
N LYS A 2 -34.00 18.32 47.86
CA LYS A 2 -32.74 18.99 48.24
C LYS A 2 -31.46 18.15 48.06
N HIS A 3 -31.55 16.82 47.99
CA HIS A 3 -30.36 15.97 47.88
C HIS A 3 -29.85 15.76 46.44
N ARG A 4 -30.72 15.89 45.43
CA ARG A 4 -30.34 15.78 44.01
C ARG A 4 -29.73 17.06 43.44
N ILE A 5 -29.95 18.21 44.09
CA ILE A 5 -29.33 19.51 43.73
C ILE A 5 -27.86 19.56 44.15
N LYS A 6 -27.45 18.87 45.23
CA LYS A 6 -26.04 18.75 45.61
C LYS A 6 -25.21 17.90 44.65
N GLN A 7 -25.83 16.95 43.93
CA GLN A 7 -25.15 16.19 42.88
C GLN A 7 -24.96 16.98 41.59
N PHE A 8 -25.76 18.03 41.36
CA PHE A 8 -25.58 18.95 40.23
C PHE A 8 -24.50 20.03 40.48
N ILE A 9 -24.15 20.33 41.73
CA ILE A 9 -23.16 21.37 42.08
C ILE A 9 -21.71 20.85 42.11
N LEU A 10 -21.50 19.53 42.14
CA LEU A 10 -20.17 18.93 41.86
C LEU A 10 -19.84 18.90 40.35
N SER A 11 -20.74 19.39 39.50
CA SER A 11 -20.60 19.51 38.04
C SER A 11 -19.86 20.77 37.56
N ALA A 12 -19.27 21.58 38.44
CA ALA A 12 -18.87 22.96 38.07
C ALA A 12 -17.47 23.43 38.50
N CYS A 13 -16.50 22.55 38.79
CA CYS A 13 -15.13 22.97 39.13
C CYS A 13 -13.99 22.26 38.36
N SER A 14 -14.23 21.73 37.16
CA SER A 14 -13.11 21.24 36.32
C SER A 14 -13.38 21.33 34.81
N LEU A 15 -14.04 22.40 34.34
CA LEU A 15 -13.78 22.89 32.98
C LEU A 15 -12.75 24.00 33.08
N ALA A 16 -11.49 23.61 33.06
CA ALA A 16 -10.38 24.36 32.46
C ALA A 16 -9.11 23.54 32.68
N LEU A 17 -8.73 22.76 31.67
CA LEU A 17 -7.44 22.87 30.98
C LEU A 17 -7.25 21.64 30.09
N LEU A 18 -7.32 21.92 28.79
CA LEU A 18 -6.62 21.22 27.72
C LEU A 18 -7.10 19.80 27.42
N SER A 19 -8.08 19.77 26.52
CA SER A 19 -8.03 18.89 25.35
C SER A 19 -6.60 18.79 24.82
N SER A 20 -5.89 17.74 25.23
CA SER A 20 -4.66 17.27 24.60
C SER A 20 -4.74 15.76 24.51
N PHE A 21 -5.79 15.25 23.86
CA PHE A 21 -5.60 14.04 23.09
C PHE A 21 -4.71 14.47 21.92
N ASN A 22 -3.42 14.17 22.03
CA ASN A 22 -2.51 14.26 20.91
C ASN A 22 -3.01 13.28 19.83
N PHE A 23 -3.86 13.78 18.94
CA PHE A 23 -4.06 13.22 17.62
C PHE A 23 -2.77 13.46 16.81
N ALA A 24 -1.73 12.68 17.14
CA ALA A 24 -0.46 12.60 16.41
C ALA A 24 0.21 11.22 16.54
N SER A 25 -0.29 10.34 17.42
CA SER A 25 0.30 9.01 17.66
C SER A 25 0.11 8.02 16.49
N ALA A 26 -1.01 8.12 15.76
CA ALA A 26 -1.26 7.27 14.59
C ALA A 26 -0.30 7.58 13.43
N ASP A 27 0.06 8.87 13.26
CA ASP A 27 1.01 9.33 12.24
C ASP A 27 2.43 8.84 12.58
N THR A 28 2.87 9.08 13.83
CA THR A 28 4.23 8.70 14.28
C THR A 28 4.46 7.19 14.22
N ALA A 29 3.46 6.36 14.56
CA ALA A 29 3.59 4.91 14.51
C ALA A 29 3.64 4.36 13.07
N SER A 30 2.80 4.90 12.19
CA SER A 30 2.80 4.55 10.76
C SER A 30 4.10 5.00 10.08
N ASP A 31 4.59 6.19 10.42
CA ASP A 31 5.84 6.73 9.91
C ASP A 31 7.05 5.95 10.43
N ALA A 32 7.05 5.56 11.71
CA ALA A 32 8.09 4.70 12.26
C ALA A 32 8.15 3.35 11.54
N GLU A 33 6.99 2.75 11.25
CA GLU A 33 6.90 1.50 10.50
C GLU A 33 7.45 1.67 9.07
N THR A 34 7.03 2.72 8.38
CA THR A 34 7.50 3.11 7.04
C THR A 34 9.02 3.27 7.02
N LEU A 35 9.56 4.02 7.97
CA LEU A 35 10.99 4.24 8.13
C LEU A 35 11.76 2.94 8.37
N LEU A 36 11.30 2.11 9.30
CA LEU A 36 12.01 0.90 9.71
C LEU A 36 12.00 -0.16 8.59
N ASN A 37 10.89 -0.28 7.87
CA ASN A 37 10.79 -1.12 6.67
C ASN A 37 11.73 -0.62 5.57
N TRP A 38 11.77 0.70 5.32
CA TRP A 38 12.69 1.30 4.36
C TRP A 38 14.15 1.02 4.73
N ALA A 39 14.50 1.13 6.01
CA ALA A 39 15.85 0.88 6.50
C ALA A 39 16.30 -0.57 6.27
N GLU A 40 15.45 -1.55 6.57
CA GLU A 40 15.70 -2.99 6.32
C GLU A 40 16.04 -3.28 4.85
N ASN A 41 15.35 -2.62 3.92
CA ASN A 41 15.55 -2.83 2.49
C ASN A 41 16.74 -2.06 1.93
N THR A 42 17.01 -0.87 2.48
CA THR A 42 18.06 0.02 1.98
C THR A 42 19.44 -0.36 2.51
N TYR A 43 19.50 -0.87 3.75
CA TYR A 43 20.76 -1.18 4.44
C TYR A 43 20.76 -2.60 5.02
N PRO A 44 20.67 -3.65 4.18
CA PRO A 44 20.62 -5.04 4.63
C PRO A 44 21.90 -5.48 5.36
N GLU A 45 23.03 -4.78 5.18
CA GLU A 45 24.24 -5.02 5.96
C GLU A 45 24.11 -4.66 7.45
N PHE A 46 23.18 -3.75 7.79
CA PHE A 46 22.91 -3.32 9.16
C PHE A 46 21.59 -3.90 9.69
N PHE A 47 20.61 -4.11 8.81
CA PHE A 47 19.26 -4.57 9.14
C PHE A 47 18.92 -5.81 8.32
N PRO A 48 19.59 -6.96 8.57
CA PRO A 48 19.61 -8.11 7.67
C PRO A 48 18.33 -8.94 7.66
N SER A 49 17.43 -8.73 8.62
CA SER A 49 16.20 -9.50 8.76
C SER A 49 15.05 -8.59 9.17
N HIS A 50 13.83 -8.94 8.73
CA HIS A 50 12.63 -8.22 9.14
C HIS A 50 12.30 -8.50 10.61
N GLN A 51 12.00 -7.46 11.37
CA GLN A 51 11.62 -7.55 12.78
C GLN A 51 10.29 -6.87 13.03
N ALA A 52 9.49 -7.40 13.96
CA ALA A 52 8.25 -6.73 14.36
C ALA A 52 8.57 -5.45 15.16
N THR A 53 7.88 -4.35 14.84
CA THR A 53 8.01 -3.11 15.61
C THR A 53 7.46 -3.27 17.02
N GLN A 54 8.31 -3.04 17.99
CA GLN A 54 8.02 -3.05 19.41
C GLN A 54 7.78 -1.63 19.91
N SER A 55 7.04 -1.51 21.01
CA SER A 55 6.71 -0.22 21.63
C SER A 55 7.00 -0.28 23.12
N ILE A 56 7.87 0.60 23.59
CA ILE A 56 8.14 0.83 25.02
C ILE A 56 8.34 2.33 25.20
N GLU A 57 7.52 3.00 26.00
CA GLU A 57 7.59 4.47 26.10
C GLU A 57 9.02 4.97 26.46
N PRO A 58 9.61 5.94 25.72
CA PRO A 58 9.03 6.71 24.60
C PRO A 58 9.30 6.16 23.19
N TRP A 59 9.74 4.93 23.04
CA TRP A 59 10.26 4.34 21.80
C TRP A 59 9.26 3.49 21.02
N LEU A 60 9.37 3.59 19.69
CA LEU A 60 8.95 2.57 18.71
C LEU A 60 10.22 2.04 18.06
N PHE A 61 10.49 0.74 18.11
CA PHE A 61 11.80 0.22 17.73
C PHE A 61 11.77 -1.23 17.24
N ARG A 62 12.84 -1.61 16.55
CA ARG A 62 13.16 -2.99 16.17
C ARG A 62 14.56 -3.34 16.68
N TYR A 63 14.73 -4.61 17.05
CA TYR A 63 16.01 -5.17 17.45
C TYR A 63 16.43 -6.25 16.47
N TYR A 64 17.61 -6.09 15.88
CA TYR A 64 18.20 -7.01 14.90
C TYR A 64 19.29 -7.83 15.59
N PRO A 65 18.98 -9.06 16.04
CA PRO A 65 19.90 -9.86 16.86
C PRO A 65 21.18 -10.26 16.13
N GLU A 66 21.14 -10.41 14.81
CA GLU A 66 22.26 -10.84 13.98
C GLU A 66 23.38 -9.79 13.96
N ALA A 67 23.01 -8.51 14.01
CA ALA A 67 23.93 -7.39 13.99
C ALA A 67 24.06 -6.68 15.35
N GLY A 68 23.21 -7.05 16.33
CA GLY A 68 23.19 -6.42 17.66
C GLY A 68 22.83 -4.94 17.60
N ILE A 69 21.90 -4.58 16.71
CA ILE A 69 21.47 -3.20 16.46
C ILE A 69 20.01 -3.01 16.88
N TYR A 70 19.73 -1.89 17.53
CA TYR A 70 18.40 -1.33 17.69
C TYR A 70 18.25 -0.16 16.72
N ALA A 71 17.12 -0.09 16.02
CA ALA A 71 16.70 1.11 15.30
C ALA A 71 15.32 1.51 15.78
N GLY A 72 15.09 2.81 15.99
CA GLY A 72 13.80 3.26 16.50
C GLY A 72 13.58 4.75 16.46
N VAL A 73 12.34 5.12 16.74
CA VAL A 73 11.82 6.48 16.81
C VAL A 73 11.47 6.79 18.25
N ASN A 74 11.92 7.93 18.75
CA ASN A 74 11.49 8.47 20.03
C ASN A 74 10.26 9.35 19.82
N LYS A 75 9.13 8.98 20.43
CA LYS A 75 7.84 9.66 20.33
C LYS A 75 7.80 11.02 21.02
N THR A 76 8.80 11.35 21.84
CA THR A 76 8.86 12.63 22.57
C THR A 76 9.44 13.74 21.70
N ASP A 77 10.51 13.45 20.95
CA ASP A 77 11.23 14.41 20.11
C ASP A 77 11.12 14.13 18.60
N ASN A 78 10.40 13.06 18.22
CA ASN A 78 10.31 12.53 16.86
C ASN A 78 11.68 12.27 16.23
N GLY A 79 12.71 11.98 17.03
CA GLY A 79 14.04 11.66 16.55
C GLY A 79 14.17 10.19 16.18
N ILE A 80 14.94 9.93 15.13
CA ILE A 80 15.35 8.60 14.69
C ILE A 80 16.71 8.30 15.32
N TYR A 81 16.81 7.13 15.93
CA TYR A 81 17.99 6.70 16.64
C TYR A 81 18.37 5.28 16.29
N VAL A 82 19.67 5.02 16.30
CA VAL A 82 20.26 3.68 16.25
C VAL A 82 21.14 3.45 17.47
N LEU A 83 21.21 2.22 17.95
CA LEU A 83 22.01 1.83 19.12
C LEU A 83 22.61 0.44 18.85
N GLY A 84 23.85 0.21 19.26
CA GLY A 84 24.55 -1.05 19.04
C GLY A 84 25.29 -1.13 17.70
N GLY A 85 25.83 -2.30 17.40
CA GLY A 85 26.66 -2.53 16.21
C GLY A 85 27.75 -1.45 16.03
N PRO A 86 27.88 -0.83 14.83
CA PRO A 86 28.89 0.19 14.56
C PRO A 86 28.67 1.51 15.30
N TRP A 87 27.49 1.73 15.90
CA TRP A 87 27.14 2.96 16.63
C TRP A 87 27.43 2.88 18.15
N GLY A 88 27.84 1.71 18.65
CA GLY A 88 28.23 1.52 20.04
C GLY A 88 27.07 1.59 21.04
N ASN A 89 27.39 1.80 22.31
CA ASN A 89 26.45 1.61 23.43
C ASN A 89 25.56 2.81 23.75
N ASN A 90 25.60 3.89 22.96
CA ASN A 90 24.76 5.06 23.15
C ASN A 90 23.85 5.26 21.93
N PRO A 91 22.58 5.67 22.13
CA PRO A 91 21.72 6.04 21.03
C PRO A 91 22.36 7.15 20.19
N THR A 92 22.55 6.88 18.91
CA THR A 92 23.06 7.83 17.92
C THR A 92 21.87 8.39 17.15
N PHE A 93 21.69 9.71 17.22
CA PHE A 93 20.69 10.42 16.43
C PHE A 93 21.06 10.39 14.95
N ILE A 94 20.10 10.03 14.10
CA ILE A 94 20.26 9.97 12.65
C ILE A 94 19.64 11.21 12.00
N ASP A 95 18.35 11.42 12.21
CA ASP A 95 17.59 12.57 11.71
C ASP A 95 16.25 12.66 12.48
N SER A 96 15.44 13.68 12.21
CA SER A 96 14.04 13.71 12.61
C SER A 96 13.18 12.84 11.69
N LEU A 97 12.13 12.25 12.25
CA LEU A 97 11.16 11.44 11.53
C LEU A 97 10.53 12.20 10.36
N PRO A 98 10.05 13.45 10.50
CA PRO A 98 9.43 14.17 9.38
C PRO A 98 10.40 14.43 8.22
N ASN A 99 11.67 14.75 8.52
CA ASN A 99 12.69 14.96 7.49
C ASN A 99 12.97 13.65 6.74
N MET A 100 13.11 12.55 7.48
CA MET A 100 13.42 11.26 6.87
C MET A 100 12.24 10.72 6.06
N ILE A 101 11.00 10.88 6.53
CA ILE A 101 9.81 10.54 5.75
C ILE A 101 9.75 11.37 4.46
N THR A 102 10.01 12.67 4.54
CA THR A 102 10.11 13.52 3.34
C THR A 102 11.22 13.05 2.40
N HIS A 103 12.36 12.63 2.93
CA HIS A 103 13.47 12.10 2.15
C HIS A 103 13.12 10.77 1.46
N ILE A 104 12.51 9.84 2.20
CA ILE A 104 12.01 8.55 1.69
C ILE A 104 11.02 8.82 0.54
N VAL A 105 10.04 9.70 0.74
CA VAL A 105 9.08 10.10 -0.29
C VAL A 105 9.76 10.70 -1.52
N ASN A 106 10.72 11.62 -1.34
CA ASN A 106 11.38 12.31 -2.45
C ASN A 106 12.32 11.41 -3.27
N LEU A 107 12.88 10.37 -2.65
CA LEU A 107 13.69 9.38 -3.35
C LEU A 107 12.85 8.38 -4.16
N GLY A 108 11.51 8.44 -4.07
CA GLY A 108 10.66 7.32 -4.46
C GLY A 108 10.94 6.08 -3.60
N GLY A 109 11.56 6.27 -2.43
CA GLY A 109 11.87 5.23 -1.47
C GLY A 109 10.58 4.73 -0.84
N ASN A 110 10.37 3.42 -0.94
CA ASN A 110 9.21 2.75 -0.36
C ASN A 110 9.35 2.63 1.16
N GLY A 111 8.28 2.92 1.90
CA GLY A 111 8.01 2.29 3.19
C GLY A 111 7.65 0.82 3.02
N SER A 112 8.54 0.07 2.37
CA SER A 112 8.34 -1.23 1.74
C SER A 112 7.36 -2.14 2.47
N ILE A 113 6.38 -2.65 1.72
CA ILE A 113 5.54 -3.76 2.16
C ILE A 113 6.35 -5.05 1.92
N PRO A 114 6.70 -5.85 2.94
CA PRO A 114 7.49 -7.08 2.75
C PRO A 114 6.91 -8.07 1.72
N ALA A 115 5.59 -8.00 1.48
CA ALA A 115 4.89 -8.82 0.49
C ALA A 115 5.00 -8.32 -0.96
N CYS A 116 5.68 -7.21 -1.23
CA CYS A 116 5.55 -6.46 -2.47
C CYS A 116 6.91 -6.00 -3.02
N ASN A 117 7.30 -6.49 -4.20
CA ASN A 117 8.42 -5.90 -4.93
C ASN A 117 7.97 -4.59 -5.58
N THR A 118 8.61 -3.51 -5.15
CA THR A 118 8.27 -2.13 -5.52
C THR A 118 9.34 -1.48 -6.40
N ALA A 119 10.29 -2.25 -6.94
CA ALA A 119 11.37 -1.73 -7.79
C ALA A 119 10.89 -1.01 -9.06
N ASN A 120 9.69 -1.33 -9.54
CA ASN A 120 9.09 -0.75 -10.75
C ASN A 120 8.00 0.28 -10.45
N VAL A 121 7.87 0.71 -9.19
CA VAL A 121 6.88 1.70 -8.78
C VAL A 121 7.21 3.06 -9.43
N PRO A 122 6.27 3.69 -10.15
CA PRO A 122 6.50 5.00 -10.74
C PRO A 122 6.58 6.10 -9.67
N ALA A 123 7.30 7.17 -9.99
CA ALA A 123 7.34 8.36 -9.15
C ALA A 123 5.92 8.92 -8.91
N GLY A 124 5.66 9.32 -7.66
CA GLY A 124 4.38 9.88 -7.23
C GLY A 124 3.34 8.85 -6.77
N LEU A 125 3.62 7.56 -6.86
CA LEU A 125 2.86 6.51 -6.19
C LEU A 125 3.47 6.25 -4.79
N VAL A 126 2.63 6.20 -3.77
CA VAL A 126 3.02 6.09 -2.37
C VAL A 126 2.37 4.88 -1.74
N PHE A 127 3.17 4.10 -1.02
CA PHE A 127 2.74 2.93 -0.27
C PHE A 127 2.96 3.17 1.22
N THR A 128 1.94 2.89 2.03
CA THR A 128 2.06 2.82 3.48
C THR A 128 1.49 1.51 3.98
N GLN A 129 2.05 0.97 5.06
CA GLN A 129 1.57 -0.25 5.69
C GLN A 129 1.42 -0.06 7.19
N SER A 130 0.29 -0.52 7.72
CA SER A 130 0.03 -0.63 9.15
C SER A 130 -0.52 -2.01 9.45
N GLY A 131 0.32 -2.89 10.00
CA GLY A 131 -0.01 -4.31 10.17
C GLY A 131 -0.34 -4.96 8.83
N ASN A 132 -1.54 -5.54 8.71
CA ASN A 132 -1.99 -6.20 7.47
C ASN A 132 -2.71 -5.25 6.49
N VAL A 133 -2.83 -3.96 6.82
CA VAL A 133 -3.48 -2.98 5.96
C VAL A 133 -2.42 -2.20 5.20
N VAL A 134 -2.52 -2.22 3.88
CA VAL A 134 -1.69 -1.47 2.95
C VAL A 134 -2.52 -0.36 2.34
N ASN A 135 -2.01 0.86 2.29
CA ASN A 135 -2.60 1.92 1.49
C ASN A 135 -1.69 2.27 0.32
N VAL A 136 -2.27 2.42 -0.86
CA VAL A 136 -1.61 2.86 -2.08
C VAL A 136 -2.28 4.14 -2.55
N THR A 137 -1.52 5.20 -2.76
CA THR A 137 -2.11 6.47 -3.22
C THR A 137 -1.17 7.28 -4.09
N THR A 138 -1.74 8.12 -4.95
CA THR A 138 -1.00 9.15 -5.68
C THR A 138 -1.09 10.54 -5.01
N ASN A 139 -1.52 10.60 -3.74
CA ASN A 139 -1.72 11.83 -2.97
C ASN A 139 -2.61 12.87 -3.70
N GLY A 140 -3.62 12.39 -4.42
CA GLY A 140 -4.55 13.22 -5.17
C GLY A 140 -3.98 13.84 -6.46
N GLN A 141 -2.75 13.50 -6.85
CA GLN A 141 -2.18 13.90 -8.14
C GLN A 141 -2.36 12.79 -9.18
N CYS A 142 -2.51 13.16 -10.45
CA CYS A 142 -2.52 12.18 -11.54
C CYS A 142 -1.10 11.99 -12.05
N ILE A 143 -0.58 10.76 -11.95
CA ILE A 143 0.78 10.42 -12.39
C ILE A 143 0.74 9.78 -13.78
N PRO A 144 1.81 9.86 -14.58
CA PRO A 144 1.85 9.18 -15.88
C PRO A 144 1.53 7.68 -15.72
N LEU A 145 0.73 7.15 -16.65
CA LEU A 145 0.41 5.72 -16.67
C LEU A 145 1.70 4.89 -16.68
N PRO A 146 1.92 3.99 -15.70
CA PRO A 146 3.13 3.20 -15.64
C PRO A 146 3.23 2.23 -16.82
N THR A 147 4.44 2.06 -17.33
CA THR A 147 4.73 1.11 -18.42
C THR A 147 4.73 -0.34 -17.96
N ASN A 148 4.94 -0.59 -16.66
CA ASN A 148 4.82 -1.89 -16.04
C ASN A 148 3.49 -1.96 -15.25
N PRO A 149 2.56 -2.87 -15.61
CA PRO A 149 1.29 -3.02 -14.89
C PRO A 149 1.47 -3.67 -13.51
N ASN A 150 2.59 -4.36 -13.26
CA ASN A 150 2.85 -5.05 -12.01
C ASN A 150 3.60 -4.14 -11.04
N LEU A 151 2.83 -3.30 -10.35
CA LEU A 151 3.33 -2.31 -9.39
C LEU A 151 3.65 -2.92 -8.02
N CYS A 152 3.22 -4.16 -7.80
CA CYS A 152 3.37 -4.89 -6.55
C CYS A 152 3.52 -6.38 -6.85
N GLU A 153 4.66 -6.72 -7.46
CA GLU A 153 4.93 -8.11 -7.85
C GLU A 153 5.21 -8.94 -6.60
N ALA A 154 4.57 -10.11 -6.50
CA ALA A 154 4.90 -11.06 -5.45
C ALA A 154 6.36 -11.48 -5.62
N PRO A 155 7.24 -11.29 -4.60
CA PRO A 155 8.65 -11.62 -4.74
C PRO A 155 8.81 -13.11 -5.08
N GLN A 156 9.69 -13.41 -6.02
CA GLN A 156 9.99 -14.79 -6.39
C GLN A 156 10.53 -15.54 -5.17
N GLN A 157 9.98 -16.72 -4.91
CA GLN A 157 10.38 -17.54 -3.77
C GLN A 157 11.53 -18.46 -4.17
N ALA A 158 12.53 -18.59 -3.29
CA ALA A 158 13.67 -19.48 -3.51
C ALA A 158 13.31 -20.98 -3.37
N SER A 159 12.14 -21.27 -2.78
CA SER A 159 11.63 -22.64 -2.59
C SER A 159 10.10 -22.62 -2.57
N ALA A 160 9.48 -23.76 -2.88
CA ALA A 160 8.03 -23.90 -2.80
C ALA A 160 7.55 -23.69 -1.36
N THR A 161 6.77 -22.64 -1.12
CA THR A 161 6.24 -22.32 0.21
C THR A 161 5.00 -23.14 0.55
N GLY A 162 4.30 -23.68 -0.46
CA GLY A 162 3.03 -24.40 -0.32
C GLY A 162 1.85 -23.51 0.05
N ILE A 163 2.02 -22.18 0.04
CA ILE A 163 0.96 -21.22 0.36
C ILE A 163 0.23 -20.84 -0.93
N SER A 164 -1.07 -21.10 -0.99
CA SER A 164 -1.94 -20.60 -2.07
C SER A 164 -2.78 -19.43 -1.56
N LEU A 165 -2.78 -18.32 -2.29
CA LEU A 165 -3.38 -17.06 -1.86
C LEU A 165 -4.34 -16.54 -2.93
N LEU A 166 -5.63 -16.46 -2.61
CA LEU A 166 -6.63 -15.83 -3.47
C LEU A 166 -6.73 -14.34 -3.14
N THR A 167 -6.45 -13.51 -4.11
CA THR A 167 -6.56 -12.06 -4.08
C THR A 167 -7.82 -11.63 -4.82
N THR A 168 -8.67 -10.84 -4.17
CA THR A 168 -9.92 -10.31 -4.73
C THR A 168 -9.88 -8.80 -4.74
N SER A 169 -10.05 -8.19 -5.91
CA SER A 169 -10.16 -6.73 -6.07
C SER A 169 -11.64 -6.32 -6.13
N ASN A 170 -12.01 -5.30 -5.36
CA ASN A 170 -13.35 -4.72 -5.35
C ASN A 170 -13.25 -3.21 -5.56
N VAL A 171 -13.76 -2.74 -6.70
CA VAL A 171 -13.74 -1.33 -7.10
C VAL A 171 -14.89 -0.60 -6.41
N THR A 172 -14.55 0.40 -5.60
CA THR A 172 -15.54 1.25 -4.93
C THR A 172 -15.91 2.46 -5.76
N SER A 173 -14.97 3.03 -6.51
CA SER A 173 -15.25 4.10 -7.46
C SER A 173 -14.22 4.12 -8.59
N SER A 174 -14.65 4.52 -9.78
CA SER A 174 -13.78 4.88 -10.89
C SER A 174 -14.31 6.15 -11.55
N GLU A 175 -13.45 6.95 -12.15
CA GLU A 175 -13.83 8.13 -12.92
C GLU A 175 -12.82 8.34 -14.04
N ILE A 176 -13.30 8.47 -15.27
CA ILE A 176 -12.49 8.90 -16.41
C ILE A 176 -12.90 10.32 -16.79
N ARG A 177 -11.91 11.21 -16.93
CA ARG A 177 -12.08 12.60 -17.34
C ARG A 177 -11.35 12.85 -18.66
N GLY A 178 -11.77 13.88 -19.38
CA GLY A 178 -11.13 14.30 -20.63
C GLY A 178 -11.60 13.55 -21.88
N ILE A 179 -12.52 12.59 -21.75
CA ILE A 179 -13.23 11.97 -22.88
C ILE A 179 -14.73 12.02 -22.60
N THR A 180 -15.51 12.54 -23.56
CA THR A 180 -16.97 12.48 -23.53
C THR A 180 -17.50 11.81 -24.78
N ILE A 181 -18.55 11.01 -24.62
CA ILE A 181 -19.30 10.42 -25.73
C ILE A 181 -20.69 11.03 -25.73
N ASP A 182 -21.03 11.73 -26.81
CA ASP A 182 -22.34 12.32 -27.06
C ASP A 182 -23.05 11.51 -28.16
N LEU A 183 -23.34 10.25 -27.85
CA LEU A 183 -24.15 9.37 -28.70
C LEU A 183 -25.45 9.04 -27.95
N PRO A 184 -26.62 9.48 -28.45
CA PRO A 184 -27.88 9.29 -27.76
C PRO A 184 -28.21 7.79 -27.61
N GLY A 185 -28.39 7.34 -26.36
CA GLY A 185 -28.79 5.97 -26.03
C GLY A 185 -27.64 4.98 -25.80
N ILE A 186 -26.37 5.41 -25.90
CA ILE A 186 -25.21 4.54 -25.61
C ILE A 186 -24.61 4.94 -24.24
N PRO A 187 -24.67 4.06 -23.21
CA PRO A 187 -23.98 4.30 -21.95
C PRO A 187 -22.48 4.48 -22.17
N ASN A 188 -21.81 5.34 -21.39
CA ASN A 188 -20.38 5.60 -21.52
C ASN A 188 -19.56 4.28 -21.33
N PRO A 189 -18.98 3.69 -22.40
CA PRO A 189 -18.27 2.42 -22.35
C PRO A 189 -16.96 2.50 -21.56
N PHE A 190 -16.39 3.69 -21.40
CA PHE A 190 -15.13 3.87 -20.66
C PHE A 190 -15.33 3.63 -19.16
N GLN A 191 -16.51 3.98 -18.62
CA GLN A 191 -16.83 3.77 -17.21
C GLN A 191 -16.98 2.28 -16.89
N SER A 192 -17.67 1.51 -17.75
CA SER A 192 -17.76 0.06 -17.61
C SER A 192 -16.41 -0.62 -17.76
N PHE A 193 -15.61 -0.18 -18.74
CA PHE A 193 -14.25 -0.70 -18.94
C PHE A 193 -13.36 -0.49 -17.71
N ALA A 194 -13.40 0.71 -17.11
CA ALA A 194 -12.63 1.00 -15.90
C ALA A 194 -13.03 0.09 -14.73
N ASN A 195 -14.34 -0.14 -14.55
CA ASN A 195 -14.84 -1.02 -13.50
C ASN A 195 -14.47 -2.49 -13.74
N ASP A 196 -14.61 -2.99 -14.98
CA ASP A 196 -14.36 -4.39 -15.32
C ASP A 196 -12.87 -4.73 -15.32
N SER A 197 -12.00 -3.77 -15.69
CA SER A 197 -10.54 -3.98 -15.72
C SER A 197 -9.92 -4.03 -14.33
N LEU A 198 -10.57 -3.42 -13.34
CA LEU A 198 -10.06 -3.31 -11.97
C LEU A 198 -10.72 -4.33 -11.02
N ASN A 199 -11.88 -4.89 -11.40
CA ASN A 199 -12.53 -5.99 -10.68
C ASN A 199 -12.00 -7.33 -11.22
N GLY A 200 -11.38 -8.10 -10.34
CA GLY A 200 -10.84 -9.40 -10.74
C GLY A 200 -10.35 -10.18 -9.54
N LYS A 201 -10.27 -11.50 -9.73
CA LYS A 201 -9.71 -12.43 -8.77
C LYS A 201 -8.45 -13.04 -9.35
N HIS A 202 -7.36 -12.99 -8.59
CA HIS A 202 -6.09 -13.57 -8.96
C HIS A 202 -5.65 -14.52 -7.86
N CYS A 203 -5.09 -15.68 -8.18
CA CYS A 203 -4.55 -16.59 -7.18
C CYS A 203 -3.05 -16.77 -7.35
N THR A 204 -2.30 -16.72 -6.26
CA THR A 204 -0.85 -16.93 -6.25
C THR A 204 -0.51 -18.22 -5.52
N ILE A 205 0.15 -19.15 -6.22
CA ILE A 205 0.72 -20.38 -5.66
C ILE A 205 2.14 -20.07 -5.17
N ASN A 206 2.55 -20.75 -4.10
CA ASN A 206 3.83 -20.53 -3.43
C ASN A 206 4.03 -19.06 -3.02
N ALA A 207 2.96 -18.41 -2.55
CA ALA A 207 3.02 -17.01 -2.14
C ALA A 207 3.97 -16.81 -0.94
N PRO A 208 4.57 -15.61 -0.77
CA PRO A 208 5.31 -15.26 0.43
C PRO A 208 4.41 -15.32 1.66
N ARG A 209 4.90 -15.80 2.81
CA ARG A 209 4.09 -15.88 4.04
C ARG A 209 3.60 -14.49 4.49
N GLU A 210 4.40 -13.46 4.27
CA GLU A 210 4.11 -12.06 4.59
C GLU A 210 2.88 -11.51 3.83
N SER A 211 2.50 -12.14 2.72
CA SER A 211 1.38 -11.69 1.86
C SER A 211 0.02 -12.21 2.29
N ALA A 212 -0.04 -13.10 3.30
CA ALA A 212 -1.27 -13.69 3.75
C ALA A 212 -2.14 -12.68 4.54
N ASN A 213 -3.43 -12.60 4.20
CA ASN A 213 -4.43 -11.77 4.89
C ASN A 213 -4.18 -10.26 4.82
N LEU A 214 -3.47 -9.79 3.79
CA LEU A 214 -3.36 -8.37 3.48
C LEU A 214 -4.66 -7.80 2.94
N THR A 215 -4.98 -6.60 3.39
CA THR A 215 -6.01 -5.72 2.82
C THR A 215 -5.34 -4.49 2.25
N VAL A 216 -5.45 -4.28 0.94
CA VAL A 216 -4.88 -3.13 0.24
C VAL A 216 -6.00 -2.17 -0.12
N HIS A 217 -5.96 -0.95 0.40
CA HIS A 217 -6.79 0.15 -0.08
C HIS A 217 -5.99 0.96 -1.09
N SER A 218 -6.51 1.15 -2.29
CA SER A 218 -5.87 1.93 -3.33
C SER A 218 -6.75 3.13 -3.69
N ASP A 219 -6.12 4.30 -3.80
CA ASP A 219 -6.71 5.59 -4.20
C ASP A 219 -5.73 6.31 -5.12
N VAL A 220 -5.81 5.99 -6.41
CA VAL A 220 -4.81 6.35 -7.42
C VAL A 220 -5.44 7.13 -8.57
N CYS A 221 -4.68 8.08 -9.13
CA CYS A 221 -5.02 8.71 -10.40
C CYS A 221 -3.89 8.54 -11.41
N TYR A 222 -4.24 8.12 -12.63
CA TYR A 222 -3.32 8.04 -13.75
C TYR A 222 -3.68 9.06 -14.84
N ASP A 223 -2.66 9.70 -15.41
CA ASP A 223 -2.74 10.43 -16.66
C ASP A 223 -2.51 9.46 -17.82
N MET A 224 -3.54 9.29 -18.63
CA MET A 224 -3.58 8.40 -19.78
C MET A 224 -3.52 9.18 -21.10
N THR A 225 -3.27 10.49 -21.07
CA THR A 225 -3.31 11.35 -22.26
C THR A 225 -2.44 10.82 -23.39
N SER A 226 -1.22 10.39 -23.07
CA SER A 226 -0.29 9.80 -24.04
C SER A 226 -0.77 8.45 -24.60
N ALA A 227 -1.48 7.64 -23.81
CA ALA A 227 -1.99 6.35 -24.25
C ALA A 227 -3.12 6.47 -25.29
N PHE A 228 -3.87 7.58 -25.26
CA PHE A 228 -4.97 7.86 -26.18
C PHE A 228 -4.62 8.84 -27.30
N GLU A 229 -3.39 9.33 -27.34
CA GLU A 229 -2.95 10.27 -28.36
C GLU A 229 -3.11 9.66 -29.77
N GLY A 230 -3.84 10.34 -30.64
CA GLY A 230 -4.12 9.89 -32.01
C GLY A 230 -5.14 8.74 -32.15
N GLN A 231 -5.53 8.06 -31.07
CA GLN A 231 -6.45 6.90 -31.15
C GLN A 231 -7.92 7.28 -31.28
N LEU A 232 -8.31 8.39 -30.64
CA LEU A 232 -9.72 8.82 -30.56
C LEU A 232 -10.03 9.99 -31.50
N GLN A 233 -9.05 10.45 -32.28
CA GLN A 233 -9.25 11.55 -33.22
C GLN A 233 -10.13 11.10 -34.39
N GLY A 234 -11.21 11.84 -34.65
CA GLY A 234 -12.09 11.61 -35.80
C GLY A 234 -13.17 10.55 -35.60
N VAL A 235 -13.33 9.99 -34.39
CA VAL A 235 -14.47 9.11 -34.09
C VAL A 235 -15.74 9.95 -33.89
N PRO A 236 -16.81 9.76 -34.70
CA PRO A 236 -18.03 10.53 -34.56
C PRO A 236 -18.67 10.36 -33.18
N GLY A 237 -19.08 11.47 -32.56
CA GLY A 237 -19.71 11.48 -31.24
C GLY A 237 -18.75 11.36 -30.06
N ILE A 238 -17.43 11.30 -30.29
CA ILE A 238 -16.43 11.35 -29.22
C ILE A 238 -15.76 12.72 -29.20
N THR A 239 -15.73 13.37 -28.04
CA THR A 239 -14.95 14.59 -27.81
C THR A 239 -13.84 14.30 -26.82
N VAL A 240 -12.62 14.68 -27.18
CA VAL A 240 -11.42 14.54 -26.35
C VAL A 240 -10.98 15.93 -25.90
N ASN A 241 -10.87 16.12 -24.59
CA ASN A 241 -10.39 17.35 -23.97
C ASN A 241 -9.28 17.01 -22.95
N PRO A 242 -8.00 17.00 -23.36
CA PRO A 242 -6.89 16.67 -22.48
C PRO A 242 -6.80 17.59 -21.24
N PRO A 243 -6.22 17.11 -20.11
CA PRO A 243 -5.66 15.78 -19.94
C PRO A 243 -6.77 14.71 -19.80
N ILE A 244 -6.47 13.50 -20.29
CA ILE A 244 -7.30 12.33 -20.09
C ILE A 244 -6.81 11.63 -18.83
N THR A 245 -7.62 11.62 -17.78
CA THR A 245 -7.22 11.03 -16.49
C THR A 245 -8.19 9.96 -16.05
N MET A 246 -7.68 8.97 -15.31
CA MET A 246 -8.45 7.91 -14.69
C MET A 246 -8.15 7.87 -13.19
N ALA A 247 -9.13 8.23 -12.38
CA ALA A 247 -9.08 8.07 -10.93
C ALA A 247 -9.81 6.78 -10.54
N ALA A 248 -9.23 6.01 -9.62
CA ALA A 248 -9.83 4.78 -9.15
C ALA A 248 -9.59 4.59 -7.65
N LYS A 249 -10.63 4.10 -6.97
CA LYS A 249 -10.56 3.60 -5.61
C LYS A 249 -10.99 2.14 -5.59
N ASN A 250 -10.17 1.31 -4.97
CA ASN A 250 -10.44 -0.11 -4.86
C ASN A 250 -9.88 -0.67 -3.55
N THR A 251 -10.52 -1.73 -3.07
CA THR A 251 -10.02 -2.53 -1.96
C THR A 251 -9.70 -3.92 -2.47
N ILE A 252 -8.47 -4.36 -2.22
CA ILE A 252 -7.98 -5.67 -2.57
C ILE A 252 -7.80 -6.46 -1.28
N THR A 253 -8.37 -7.65 -1.19
CA THR A 253 -8.17 -8.54 -0.04
C THR A 253 -7.49 -9.81 -0.49
N SER A 254 -6.65 -10.36 0.35
CA SER A 254 -5.97 -11.64 0.13
C SER A 254 -6.37 -12.65 1.20
N GLN A 255 -6.60 -13.89 0.81
CA GLN A 255 -6.98 -14.98 1.72
C GLN A 255 -6.29 -16.28 1.33
N THR A 256 -5.79 -17.02 2.32
CA THR A 256 -5.20 -18.34 2.05
C THR A 256 -6.29 -19.32 1.60
N VAL A 257 -6.02 -20.07 0.55
CA VAL A 257 -6.91 -21.11 0.01
C VAL A 257 -6.17 -22.45 -0.05
N ALA A 258 -6.92 -23.55 -0.08
CA ALA A 258 -6.33 -24.89 -0.17
C ALA A 258 -5.71 -25.17 -1.54
N ASP A 259 -6.36 -24.71 -2.61
CA ASP A 259 -5.95 -24.93 -4.00
C ASP A 259 -6.43 -23.77 -4.88
N CYS A 260 -5.50 -23.12 -5.59
CA CYS A 260 -5.82 -22.04 -6.52
C CYS A 260 -6.70 -22.51 -7.70
N PHE A 261 -6.53 -23.74 -8.19
CA PHE A 261 -7.29 -24.26 -9.33
C PHE A 261 -8.76 -24.55 -9.00
N ALA A 262 -9.07 -24.73 -7.72
CA ALA A 262 -10.42 -24.92 -7.22
C ALA A 262 -11.17 -23.60 -6.93
N THR A 263 -10.55 -22.44 -7.15
CA THR A 263 -11.15 -21.13 -6.89
C THR A 263 -11.88 -20.55 -8.11
N ASP A 264 -12.57 -19.43 -7.90
CA ASP A 264 -13.14 -18.61 -8.95
C ASP A 264 -12.18 -17.52 -9.48
N ALA A 265 -10.87 -17.69 -9.30
CA ALA A 265 -9.85 -16.82 -9.88
C ALA A 265 -9.94 -16.76 -11.41
N ASN A 266 -9.61 -15.60 -11.97
CA ASN A 266 -9.48 -15.37 -13.41
C ASN A 266 -8.09 -15.78 -13.93
N SER A 267 -7.08 -15.72 -13.05
CA SER A 267 -5.71 -16.10 -13.36
C SER A 267 -5.01 -16.69 -12.13
N ILE A 268 -4.00 -17.51 -12.39
CA ILE A 268 -3.13 -18.13 -11.38
C ILE A 268 -1.68 -17.81 -11.75
N TYR A 269 -0.86 -17.48 -10.76
CA TYR A 269 0.58 -17.31 -10.88
C TYR A 269 1.31 -18.15 -9.84
N ASP A 270 2.38 -18.85 -10.20
CA ASP A 270 3.24 -19.54 -9.24
C ASP A 270 4.51 -18.74 -8.98
N ALA A 271 4.65 -18.19 -7.78
CA ALA A 271 5.78 -17.36 -7.38
C ALA A 271 7.10 -18.12 -7.19
N PHE A 272 7.09 -19.46 -7.24
CA PHE A 272 8.31 -20.28 -7.22
C PHE A 272 8.78 -20.61 -8.64
N THR A 273 7.84 -21.02 -9.52
CA THR A 273 8.16 -21.51 -10.87
C THR A 273 8.01 -20.46 -11.97
N ASN A 274 7.40 -19.30 -11.67
CA ASN A 274 7.01 -18.22 -12.60
C ASN A 274 5.94 -18.62 -13.63
N GLU A 275 5.30 -19.76 -13.44
CA GLU A 275 4.25 -20.24 -14.34
C GLU A 275 2.96 -19.41 -14.18
N VAL A 276 2.28 -19.15 -15.30
CA VAL A 276 1.00 -18.40 -15.31
C VAL A 276 -0.08 -19.21 -16.02
N TRP A 277 -1.28 -19.22 -15.43
CA TRP A 277 -2.49 -19.77 -16.01
C TRP A 277 -3.58 -18.70 -16.10
N ILE A 278 -4.39 -18.76 -17.15
CA ILE A 278 -5.55 -17.89 -17.34
C ILE A 278 -6.78 -18.77 -17.54
N LYS A 279 -7.89 -18.39 -16.91
CA LYS A 279 -9.17 -19.09 -17.04
C LYS A 279 -9.81 -18.76 -18.39
N LYS A 280 -10.00 -19.78 -19.23
CA LYS A 280 -10.66 -19.69 -20.54
C LYS A 280 -11.76 -20.74 -20.60
N ASN A 281 -12.99 -20.30 -20.86
CA ASN A 281 -14.17 -21.18 -20.96
C ASN A 281 -14.39 -22.09 -19.74
N GLY A 282 -13.99 -21.64 -18.55
CA GLY A 282 -14.13 -22.39 -17.30
C GLY A 282 -12.86 -23.13 -16.86
N ASP A 283 -11.92 -23.38 -17.76
CA ASP A 283 -10.70 -24.15 -17.49
C ASP A 283 -9.46 -23.26 -17.43
N PHE A 284 -8.48 -23.63 -16.60
CA PHE A 284 -7.19 -22.93 -16.53
C PHE A 284 -6.24 -23.43 -17.62
N VAL A 285 -5.82 -22.52 -18.49
CA VAL A 285 -4.85 -22.80 -19.56
C VAL A 285 -3.54 -22.11 -19.22
N LYS A 286 -2.43 -22.86 -19.23
CA LYS A 286 -1.09 -22.32 -19.01
C LYS A 286 -0.68 -21.43 -20.18
N VAL A 287 -0.14 -20.25 -19.91
CA VAL A 287 0.20 -19.24 -20.92
C VAL A 287 1.66 -18.80 -20.91
N SER A 288 2.41 -19.04 -19.83
CA SER A 288 3.85 -18.74 -19.76
C SER A 288 4.60 -19.70 -18.83
N ASN A 289 5.93 -19.68 -19.00
CA ASN A 289 6.98 -20.28 -18.17
C ASN A 289 8.00 -19.21 -17.83
#